data_AF-A0A2T2SRP5-F1
#
_entry.id   AF-A0A2T2SRP5-F1
#
_cell.length_a   1.000
_cell.length_b   1.000
_cell.length_c   1.000
_cell.angle_alpha   90.00
_cell.angle_beta   90.00
_cell.angle_gamma   90.00
#
_symmetry.space_group_name_H-M   'P 1'
#
loop_
_entity.id
_entity.type
_entity.pdbx_description
1 polymer ?
#
loop_
_entity_poly.entity_id
_entity_poly.type
_entity_poly.pdbx_seq_one_letter_code
_entity_poly.pdbx_strand_id
1 'polypeptide(L)'
;MLRTYEGTLKGNRIDWSGEAPPPEQPLRVHITILDEEDADGSRMAGALSRLADSGAFADIDDPSEWQRRVRRERSLPGRETE
;
A
#
# COMPACT_ATOMS: atom_id res chain seq x y z
N MET A 1 -7.51 25.79 -8.72
CA MET A 1 -7.86 24.41 -8.33
C MET A 1 -7.20 23.47 -9.33
N LEU A 2 -6.59 22.38 -8.87
CA LEU A 2 -6.00 21.36 -9.74
C LEU A 2 -7.08 20.33 -10.09
N ARG A 3 -7.15 19.92 -11.36
CA ARG A 3 -7.97 18.78 -11.81
C ARG A 3 -7.05 17.64 -12.16
N THR A 4 -7.39 16.44 -11.72
CA THR A 4 -6.63 15.22 -12.00
C THR A 4 -7.32 14.46 -13.12
N TYR A 5 -6.52 13.99 -14.08
CA TYR A 5 -6.96 13.21 -15.22
C TYR A 5 -6.17 11.90 -15.22
N GLU A 6 -6.85 10.79 -15.43
CA GLU A 6 -6.25 9.46 -15.38
C GLU A 6 -5.98 8.93 -16.78
N GLY A 7 -4.78 8.37 -16.98
CA GLY A 7 -4.39 7.80 -18.25
C GLY A 7 -3.03 7.14 -18.18
N THR A 8 -2.71 6.41 -19.25
CA THR A 8 -1.43 5.73 -19.41
C THR A 8 -0.54 6.53 -20.37
N LEU A 9 0.69 6.84 -19.97
CA LEU A 9 1.67 7.48 -20.85
C LEU A 9 2.30 6.43 -21.78
N LYS A 10 2.03 6.53 -23.09
CA LYS A 10 2.64 5.71 -24.14
C LYS A 10 3.61 6.54 -24.98
N GLY A 11 4.90 6.36 -24.75
CA GLY A 11 5.93 7.20 -25.35
C GLY A 11 5.78 8.65 -24.89
N ASN A 12 5.30 9.52 -25.77
CA ASN A 12 5.05 10.94 -25.46
C ASN A 12 3.57 11.34 -25.60
N ARG A 13 2.65 10.37 -25.57
CA ARG A 13 1.20 10.60 -25.65
C ARG A 13 0.50 9.94 -24.48
N ILE A 14 -0.43 10.65 -23.86
CA ILE A 14 -1.29 10.09 -22.80
C ILE A 14 -2.53 9.49 -23.47
N ASP A 15 -2.76 8.21 -23.24
CA ASP A 15 -4.03 7.54 -23.52
C ASP A 15 -4.90 7.62 -22.26
N TRP A 16 -5.94 8.45 -22.30
CA TRP A 16 -6.83 8.68 -21.16
C TRP A 16 -7.73 7.46 -20.90
N SER A 17 -7.83 7.03 -19.64
CA SER A 17 -8.73 5.94 -19.22
C SER A 17 -10.13 6.44 -18.86
N GLY A 18 -10.33 7.76 -18.78
CA GLY A 18 -11.60 8.41 -18.47
C GLY A 18 -11.82 9.70 -19.25
N GLU A 19 -12.43 10.70 -18.60
CA GLU A 19 -12.61 12.03 -19.20
C GLU A 19 -11.25 12.65 -19.53
N ALA A 20 -11.07 13.08 -20.78
CA ALA A 20 -9.87 13.78 -21.21
C ALA A 20 -9.98 15.28 -20.90
N PRO A 21 -8.86 15.96 -20.64
CA PRO A 21 -8.88 17.41 -20.54
C PRO A 21 -9.34 18.06 -21.85
N PRO A 22 -9.99 19.24 -21.81
CA PRO A 22 -10.48 19.92 -23.01
C PRO A 22 -9.35 20.17 -24.03
N PRO A 23 -9.52 19.80 -25.32
CA PRO A 23 -8.45 19.81 -26.31
C PRO A 23 -8.16 21.20 -26.90
N GLU A 24 -8.91 22.22 -26.49
CA GLU A 24 -9.05 23.48 -27.22
C GLU A 24 -7.82 24.39 -27.13
N GLN A 25 -6.93 24.17 -26.15
CA GLN A 25 -5.71 24.97 -25.96
C GLN A 25 -4.57 24.13 -25.38
N PRO A 26 -3.30 24.49 -25.62
CA PRO A 26 -2.16 23.88 -24.95
C PRO A 26 -2.29 24.02 -23.42
N LEU A 27 -2.34 22.89 -22.71
CA LEU A 27 -2.46 22.86 -21.25
C LEU A 27 -1.09 22.59 -20.61
N ARG A 28 -0.68 23.45 -19.68
CA ARG A 28 0.47 23.17 -18.82
C ARG A 28 0.05 22.16 -17.76
N VAL A 29 0.67 20.99 -17.77
CA VAL A 29 0.35 19.88 -16.85
C VAL A 29 1.51 19.57 -15.91
N HIS A 30 1.19 19.07 -14.72
CA HIS A 30 2.13 18.35 -13.86
C HIS A 30 1.80 16.85 -13.99
N ILE A 31 2.80 16.03 -14.29
CA ILE A 31 2.65 14.58 -14.43
C ILE A 31 3.25 13.94 -13.19
N THR A 32 2.42 13.21 -12.45
CA THR A 32 2.87 12.29 -11.39
C THR A 32 2.85 10.89 -11.96
N ILE A 33 4.00 10.21 -11.97
CA ILE A 33 4.08 8.81 -12.38
C ILE A 33 3.66 7.96 -11.19
N LEU A 34 2.68 7.08 -11.42
CA LEU A 34 2.33 6.06 -10.45
C LEU A 34 3.33 4.93 -10.62
N ASP A 35 4.29 4.84 -9.70
CA ASP A 35 5.04 3.61 -9.54
C ASP A 35 4.07 2.57 -9.01
N GLU A 36 3.80 1.54 -9.80
CA GLU A 36 3.41 0.26 -9.23
C GLU A 36 4.64 -0.15 -8.43
N GLU A 37 4.69 0.22 -7.14
CA GLU A 37 5.54 -0.52 -6.23
C GLU A 37 5.15 -1.98 -6.49
N ASP A 38 6.08 -2.74 -7.04
CA ASP A 38 6.04 -4.19 -6.97
C ASP A 38 5.99 -4.48 -5.47
N ALA A 39 4.77 -4.48 -4.92
CA ALA A 39 4.46 -5.07 -3.64
C ALA A 39 4.68 -6.55 -3.90
N ASP A 40 5.96 -6.94 -3.93
CA ASP A 40 6.42 -8.29 -4.15
C ASP A 40 6.07 -9.08 -2.89
N GLY A 41 4.76 -9.29 -2.75
CA GLY A 41 4.16 -10.14 -1.74
C GLY A 41 4.64 -11.57 -1.91
N SER A 42 5.23 -11.94 -3.06
CA SER A 42 5.87 -13.25 -3.25
C SER A 42 7.12 -13.36 -2.38
N ARG A 43 7.96 -12.33 -2.31
CA ARG A 43 9.11 -12.31 -1.39
C ARG A 43 8.68 -12.40 0.07
N MET A 44 7.65 -11.65 0.46
CA MET A 44 7.09 -11.72 1.81
C MET A 44 6.51 -13.11 2.11
N ALA A 45 5.68 -13.64 1.21
CA ALA A 45 5.07 -14.96 1.34
C ALA A 45 6.14 -16.06 1.43
N GLY A 46 7.20 -15.98 0.63
CA GLY A 46 8.33 -16.89 0.70
C GLY A 46 9.08 -16.83 2.03
N ALA A 47 9.25 -15.64 2.60
CA ALA A 47 9.85 -15.48 3.93
C ALA A 47 8.96 -16.09 5.03
N LEU A 48 7.65 -15.84 4.98
CA LEU A 48 6.68 -16.40 5.94
C LEU A 48 6.60 -17.94 5.86
N SER A 49 6.65 -18.51 4.65
CA SER A 49 6.68 -19.97 4.45
C SER A 49 7.90 -20.60 5.12
N ARG A 50 9.10 -20.02 4.92
CA ARG A 50 10.34 -20.54 5.53
C ARG A 50 10.30 -20.48 7.06
N LEU A 51 9.68 -19.45 7.63
CA LEU A 51 9.50 -19.32 9.09
C LEU A 51 8.54 -20.38 9.65
N ALA A 52 7.47 -20.69 8.91
CA ALA A 52 6.55 -21.75 9.29
C ALA A 52 7.25 -23.13 9.23
N ASP A 53 7.98 -23.40 8.15
CA ASP A 53 8.69 -24.66 7.94
C ASP A 53 9.80 -24.90 8.99
N SER A 54 10.44 -23.83 9.48
CA SER A 54 11.47 -23.93 10.51
C SER A 54 10.92 -24.16 11.92
N GLY A 55 9.60 -24.21 12.09
CA GLY A 55 8.98 -24.30 13.42
C GLY A 55 9.34 -23.11 14.31
N ALA A 56 9.56 -21.92 13.74
CA ALA A 56 10.05 -20.75 14.47
C ALA A 56 9.19 -20.34 15.68
N PHE A 57 7.93 -20.80 15.70
CA PHE A 57 6.94 -20.50 16.73
C PHE A 57 6.38 -21.76 17.40
N ALA A 58 7.08 -22.90 17.32
CA ALA A 58 6.63 -24.17 17.88
C ALA A 58 6.42 -24.12 19.41
N ASP A 59 7.10 -23.21 20.10
CA ASP A 59 6.98 -23.01 21.55
C ASP A 59 5.76 -22.14 21.96
N ILE A 60 4.93 -21.73 21.00
CA ILE A 60 3.71 -20.95 21.24
C ILE A 60 2.50 -21.91 21.18
N ASP A 61 2.06 -22.38 22.35
CA ASP A 61 0.93 -23.32 22.48
C ASP A 61 -0.41 -22.72 22.03
N ASP A 62 -0.77 -21.54 22.56
CA ASP A 62 -1.94 -20.76 22.13
C ASP A 62 -1.47 -19.37 21.64
N PRO A 63 -1.45 -19.15 20.30
CA PRO A 63 -1.09 -17.86 19.72
C PRO A 63 -1.97 -16.70 20.17
N SER A 64 -3.26 -16.94 20.44
CA SER A 64 -4.19 -15.90 20.89
C SER A 64 -3.90 -15.49 22.32
N GLU A 65 -3.65 -16.45 23.22
CA GLU A 65 -3.24 -16.14 24.59
C GLU A 65 -1.87 -15.48 24.65
N TRP A 66 -0.90 -15.97 23.87
CA TRP A 66 0.41 -15.35 23.73
C TRP A 66 0.28 -13.90 23.26
N GLN A 67 -0.54 -13.63 22.24
CA GLN A 67 -0.75 -12.29 21.72
C GLN A 67 -1.42 -11.38 22.75
N ARG A 68 -2.40 -11.86 23.51
CA ARG A 68 -3.02 -11.08 24.61
C ARG A 68 -2.02 -10.77 25.72
N ARG A 69 -1.15 -11.72 26.07
CA ARG A 69 -0.11 -11.56 27.10
C ARG A 69 0.98 -10.57 26.70
N VAL A 70 1.41 -10.58 25.45
CA VAL A 70 2.55 -9.77 24.96
C VAL A 70 2.09 -8.39 24.46
N ARG A 71 0.86 -8.27 23.96
CA ARG A 71 0.34 -7.00 23.46
C ARG A 71 0.24 -5.99 24.62
N ARG A 72 1.00 -4.91 24.50
CA ARG A 72 0.79 -3.72 25.32
C ARG A 72 -0.35 -2.90 24.73
N GLU A 73 -1.23 -2.41 25.58
CA GLU A 73 -2.19 -1.40 25.16
C GLU A 73 -1.42 -0.18 24.67
N ARG A 74 -1.69 0.22 23.43
CA ARG A 74 -1.16 1.45 22.87
C ARG A 74 -2.20 2.52 23.09
N SER A 75 -1.81 3.62 23.72
CA SER A 75 -2.67 4.80 23.81
C SER A 75 -3.14 5.18 22.41
N LEU A 76 -4.45 5.34 22.27
CA LEU A 76 -5.03 5.79 21.01
C LEU A 76 -4.73 7.28 20.87
N PRO A 77 -4.15 7.74 19.74
CA PRO A 77 -4.00 9.17 19.50
C PRO A 77 -5.37 9.85 19.55
N GLY A 78 -5.52 10.87 20.39
CA GLY A 78 -6.77 11.63 20.53
C GLY A 78 -7.79 11.08 21.55
N ARG A 79 -7.44 10.06 22.34
CA ARG A 79 -8.17 9.73 23.58
C ARG A 79 -7.33 10.14 24.77
N GLU A 80 -7.55 11.36 25.26
CA GLU A 80 -7.12 11.72 26.61
C GLU A 80 -8.01 10.96 27.59
N THR A 81 -7.38 10.30 28.56
CA THR A 81 -8.08 9.65 29.66
C THR A 81 -8.75 10.75 30.49
N GLU A 82 -10.08 10.82 30.46
CA GLU A 82 -10.86 11.55 31.48
C GLU A 82 -10.61 10.97 32.88
#